data_AF-A0A950AS78-F1
#
_entry.id   AF-A0A950AS78-F1
#
_cell.length_a   1.000
_cell.length_b   1.000
_cell.length_c   1.000
_cell.angle_alpha   90.00
_cell.angle_beta   90.00
_cell.angle_gamma   90.00
#
_symmetry.space_group_name_H-M   'P 1'
#
loop_
_entity.id
_entity.type
_entity.pdbx_description
1 polymer ?
#
loop_
_entity_poly.entity_id
_entity_poly.type
_entity_poly.pdbx_seq_one_letter_code
_entity_poly.pdbx_strand_id
1 'polypeptide(L)'
;ARLRQRVRRFQRLGRALDKLSCPTLEKALTFLDDKLLPATSNAVERSNRRYRKAQRSIYSVRTAEHIRQRIALDMQRDQQAPDRGQTTKALHQARSRTEELQQ
;
A
#
# COMPACT_ATOMS: atom_id res chain seq x y z
N ALA A 1 9.06 -25.85 -22.05
CA ALA A 1 9.72 -25.32 -23.28
C ALA A 1 9.26 -25.95 -24.60
N ARG A 2 9.10 -27.28 -24.70
CA ARG A 2 8.76 -28.00 -25.95
C ARG A 2 7.46 -27.57 -26.66
N LEU A 3 6.40 -27.24 -25.91
CA LEU A 3 5.12 -26.79 -26.48
C LEU A 3 5.26 -25.46 -27.25
N ARG A 4 6.04 -24.51 -26.73
CA ARG A 4 6.27 -23.21 -27.38
C ARG A 4 7.01 -23.34 -28.70
N GLN A 5 8.00 -24.23 -28.75
CA GLN A 5 8.73 -24.52 -30.00
C GLN A 5 7.78 -25.08 -31.07
N ARG A 6 6.83 -25.94 -30.69
CA ARG A 6 5.83 -26.49 -31.63
C ARG A 6 4.82 -25.44 -32.08
N VAL A 7 4.39 -24.55 -31.19
CA VAL A 7 3.34 -23.56 -31.46
C VAL A 7 3.89 -22.27 -32.13
N ARG A 8 5.22 -22.06 -32.14
CA ARG A 8 5.88 -20.92 -32.83
C ARG A 8 5.49 -20.77 -34.30
N ARG A 9 5.18 -21.87 -35.00
CA ARG A 9 4.72 -21.85 -36.40
C ARG A 9 3.36 -21.17 -36.56
N PHE A 10 2.54 -21.15 -35.51
CA PHE A 10 1.22 -20.53 -35.49
C PHE A 10 1.30 -19.14 -34.81
N GLN A 11 1.67 -18.13 -35.60
CA GLN A 11 1.93 -16.74 -35.16
C GLN A 11 0.83 -16.13 -34.26
N ARG A 12 -0.45 -16.47 -34.47
CA ARG A 12 -1.57 -15.98 -33.64
C ARG A 12 -1.62 -16.69 -32.28
N LEU A 13 -1.45 -18.02 -32.28
CA LEU A 13 -1.46 -18.84 -31.07
C LEU A 13 -0.21 -18.60 -30.22
N GLY A 14 0.96 -18.44 -30.83
CA GLY A 14 2.20 -18.09 -30.13
C GLY A 14 2.06 -16.80 -29.32
N ARG A 15 1.55 -15.73 -29.96
CA ARG A 15 1.30 -14.44 -29.30
C ARG A 15 0.27 -14.53 -28.16
N ALA A 16 -0.73 -15.39 -28.28
CA ALA A 16 -1.69 -15.62 -27.20
C ALA A 16 -1.05 -16.36 -26.02
N LEU A 17 -0.21 -17.37 -26.28
CA LEU A 17 0.49 -18.16 -25.26
C LEU A 17 1.61 -17.38 -24.57
N ASP A 18 2.21 -16.38 -25.22
CA ASP A 18 3.24 -15.54 -24.60
C ASP A 18 2.68 -14.77 -23.38
N LYS A 19 1.37 -14.45 -23.39
CA LYS A 19 0.67 -13.87 -22.24
C LYS A 19 0.68 -14.79 -21.02
N LEU A 20 0.79 -16.11 -21.20
CA LEU A 20 0.89 -17.07 -20.10
C LEU A 20 2.27 -17.05 -19.41
N SER A 21 3.30 -16.46 -20.03
CA SER A 21 4.61 -16.23 -19.40
C SER A 21 4.79 -14.82 -18.86
N CYS A 22 3.78 -13.96 -18.92
CA CYS A 22 4.00 -12.62 -18.42
C CYS A 22 4.24 -12.69 -16.90
N PRO A 23 5.23 -11.94 -16.38
CA PRO A 23 5.53 -11.96 -14.95
C PRO A 23 4.34 -11.45 -14.10
N THR A 24 3.45 -10.67 -14.71
CA THR A 24 2.19 -10.24 -14.10
C THR A 24 1.23 -11.39 -13.85
N LEU A 25 1.18 -12.39 -14.73
CA LEU A 25 0.30 -13.55 -14.56
C LEU A 25 0.78 -14.43 -13.40
N GLU A 26 2.10 -14.63 -13.27
CA GLU A 26 2.68 -15.38 -12.15
C GLU A 26 2.34 -14.72 -10.80
N LYS A 27 2.46 -13.39 -10.72
CA LYS A 27 2.05 -12.61 -9.54
C LYS A 27 0.55 -12.66 -9.27
N ALA A 28 -0.28 -12.64 -10.32
CA ALA A 28 -1.72 -12.74 -10.18
C ALA A 28 -2.15 -14.13 -9.69
N LEU A 29 -1.52 -15.19 -10.20
CA LEU A 29 -1.81 -16.57 -9.79
C LEU A 29 -1.36 -16.83 -8.36
N THR A 30 -0.23 -16.29 -7.91
CA THR A 30 0.20 -16.38 -6.50
C THR A 30 -0.72 -15.61 -5.57
N PHE A 31 -1.26 -14.46 -6.00
CA PHE A 31 -2.24 -13.70 -5.21
C PHE A 31 -3.62 -14.40 -5.13
N LEU A 32 -4.03 -15.10 -6.18
CA LEU A 32 -5.31 -15.82 -6.24
C LEU A 32 -5.25 -17.22 -5.60
N ASP A 33 -4.07 -17.69 -5.21
CA ASP A 33 -3.94 -18.94 -4.48
C ASP A 33 -4.28 -18.71 -3.00
N ASP A 34 -5.54 -18.92 -2.66
CA ASP A 34 -6.06 -18.78 -1.29
C ASP A 34 -5.31 -19.66 -0.27
N LYS A 35 -4.61 -20.70 -0.72
CA LYS A 35 -3.78 -21.55 0.16
C LYS A 35 -2.49 -20.85 0.60
N LEU A 36 -2.01 -19.90 -0.20
CA LEU A 36 -0.82 -19.09 0.09
C LEU A 36 -1.17 -17.83 0.90
N LEU A 37 -2.43 -17.42 0.91
CA LEU A 37 -2.92 -16.36 1.77
C LEU A 37 -3.05 -16.90 3.21
N PRO A 38 -2.26 -16.38 4.17
CA PRO A 38 -2.54 -16.67 5.57
C PRO A 38 -3.98 -16.23 5.86
N ALA A 39 -4.72 -16.98 6.68
CA ALA A 39 -6.01 -16.52 7.17
C ALA A 39 -5.84 -15.12 7.77
N THR A 40 -6.25 -14.08 7.03
CA THR A 40 -6.07 -12.71 7.47
C THR A 40 -6.97 -12.53 8.67
N SER A 41 -6.37 -12.27 9.84
CA SER A 41 -7.14 -12.04 11.06
C SER A 41 -8.19 -10.95 10.81
N ASN A 42 -9.37 -11.09 11.42
CA ASN A 42 -10.41 -10.07 11.41
C ASN A 42 -9.89 -8.68 11.84
N ALA A 43 -8.80 -8.64 12.62
CA ALA A 43 -8.10 -7.39 12.96
C ALA A 43 -7.50 -6.69 11.72
N VAL A 44 -6.85 -7.46 10.83
CA VAL A 44 -6.22 -6.98 9.60
C VAL A 44 -7.29 -6.54 8.58
N GLU A 45 -8.35 -7.33 8.40
CA GLU A 45 -9.44 -6.94 7.49
C GLU A 45 -10.16 -5.67 7.97
N ARG A 46 -10.39 -5.56 9.29
CA ARG A 46 -10.98 -4.35 9.87
C ARG A 46 -10.06 -3.13 9.74
N SER A 47 -8.75 -3.27 9.93
CA SER A 47 -7.81 -2.16 9.75
C SER A 47 -7.75 -1.71 8.28
N ASN A 48 -7.67 -2.65 7.34
CA ASN A 48 -7.70 -2.38 5.89
C ASN A 48 -9.00 -1.70 5.45
N ARG A 49 -10.15 -2.09 6.02
CA ARG A 49 -11.44 -1.45 5.75
C ARG A 49 -11.49 -0.02 6.31
N ARG A 50 -11.01 0.19 7.54
CA ARG A 50 -10.95 1.53 8.16
C ARG A 50 -10.04 2.46 7.37
N TYR A 51 -8.87 1.98 6.96
CA TYR A 51 -7.95 2.73 6.12
C TYR A 51 -8.59 3.16 4.80
N ARG A 52 -9.22 2.23 4.07
CA ARG A 52 -9.95 2.55 2.83
C ARG A 52 -11.11 3.53 3.06
N LYS A 53 -11.85 3.39 4.17
CA LYS A 53 -12.96 4.30 4.50
C LYS A 53 -12.44 5.72 4.75
N ALA A 54 -11.35 5.87 5.51
CA ALA A 54 -10.73 7.16 5.76
C ALA A 54 -10.18 7.79 4.46
N GLN A 55 -9.54 6.97 3.61
CA GLN A 55 -9.02 7.42 2.33
C GLN A 55 -10.11 7.80 1.32
N ARG A 56 -11.31 7.22 1.41
CA ARG A 56 -12.38 7.46 0.44
C ARG A 56 -12.80 8.92 0.36
N SER A 57 -12.89 9.64 1.47
CA SER A 57 -13.23 11.08 1.46
C SER A 57 -12.06 11.95 1.00
N ILE A 58 -10.83 11.47 1.24
CA ILE A 58 -9.59 12.17 0.90
C ILE A 58 -9.29 12.10 -0.61
N TYR A 59 -9.50 10.93 -1.21
CA TYR A 59 -9.16 10.63 -2.61
C TYR A 59 -10.41 10.39 -3.48
N SER A 60 -11.60 10.83 -3.05
CA SER A 60 -12.82 10.69 -3.85
C SER A 60 -12.72 11.46 -5.16
N VAL A 61 -12.03 12.60 -5.15
CA VAL A 61 -11.79 13.44 -6.33
C VAL A 61 -10.52 12.95 -7.04
N ARG A 62 -10.69 12.37 -8.22
CA ARG A 62 -9.62 11.72 -8.99
C ARG A 62 -9.08 12.58 -10.14
N THR A 63 -9.13 13.90 -10.01
CA THR A 63 -8.46 14.77 -10.98
C THR A 63 -6.95 14.72 -10.75
N ALA A 64 -6.17 14.76 -11.84
CA ALA A 64 -4.71 14.66 -11.76
C ALA A 64 -4.10 15.76 -10.89
N GLU A 65 -4.66 16.97 -10.94
CA GLU A 65 -4.21 18.09 -10.11
C GLU A 65 -4.46 17.84 -8.61
N HIS A 66 -5.65 17.37 -8.24
CA HIS A 66 -5.99 17.10 -6.84
C HIS A 66 -5.09 15.99 -6.26
N ILE A 67 -4.80 14.95 -7.05
CA ILE A 67 -3.86 13.90 -6.65
C ILE A 67 -2.46 14.48 -6.39
N ARG A 68 -1.95 15.36 -7.25
CA ARG A 68 -0.64 16.03 -7.04
C ARG A 68 -0.62 16.87 -5.76
N GLN A 69 -1.66 17.65 -5.52
CA GLN A 69 -1.78 18.48 -4.31
C GLN A 69 -1.80 17.61 -3.03
N ARG A 70 -2.54 16.49 -3.04
CA ARG A 70 -2.59 15.56 -1.91
C ARG A 70 -1.24 14.90 -1.65
N ILE A 71 -0.56 14.44 -2.71
CA ILE A 71 0.78 13.86 -2.59
C ILE A 71 1.76 14.89 -2.00
N ALA A 72 1.72 16.14 -2.48
CA ALA A 72 2.60 17.19 -1.96
C ALA A 72 2.37 17.45 -0.45
N LEU A 73 1.11 17.51 -0.01
CA LEU A 73 0.78 17.66 1.41
C LEU A 73 1.23 16.47 2.25
N ASP A 74 1.07 15.26 1.76
CA ASP A 74 1.50 14.05 2.48
C ASP A 74 3.03 13.98 2.56
N MET A 75 3.76 14.32 1.48
CA MET A 75 5.22 14.42 1.49
C MET A 75 5.72 15.48 2.50
N GLN A 76 5.07 16.64 2.56
CA GLN A 76 5.42 17.67 3.56
C GLN A 76 5.20 17.16 4.99
N ARG A 77 4.09 16.46 5.25
CA ARG A 77 3.80 15.89 6.58
C ARG A 77 4.82 14.83 6.98
N ASP A 78 5.22 13.99 6.04
CA ASP A 78 6.22 12.94 6.27
C ASP A 78 7.59 13.55 6.57
N GLN A 79 7.98 14.60 5.83
CA GLN A 79 9.19 15.36 6.12
C GLN A 79 9.19 15.96 7.53
N GLN A 80 8.04 16.43 8.02
CA GLN A 80 7.90 17.01 9.36
C GLN A 80 7.61 15.98 10.46
N ALA A 81 7.40 14.71 10.12
CA ALA A 81 7.13 13.66 11.10
C ALA A 81 8.20 13.50 12.21
N PRO A 82 9.52 13.48 11.90
CA PRO A 82 10.55 13.33 12.94
C PRO A 82 10.54 14.49 13.95
N ASP A 83 10.48 15.74 13.47
CA ASP A 83 10.50 16.94 14.32
C ASP A 83 9.26 17.01 15.22
N ARG A 84 8.08 16.66 14.69
CA ARG A 84 6.86 16.53 15.50
C ARG A 84 7.02 15.46 16.56
N GLY A 85 7.64 14.34 16.24
CA GLY A 85 7.95 13.28 17.19
C GLY A 85 8.84 13.75 18.34
N GLN A 86 9.91 14.50 18.02
CA GLN A 86 10.79 15.10 19.03
C GLN A 86 10.06 16.12 19.90
N THR A 87 9.30 17.02 19.28
CA THR A 87 8.50 18.05 19.97
C THR A 87 7.50 17.40 20.93
N THR A 88 6.80 16.36 20.48
CA THR A 88 5.83 15.64 21.30
C THR A 88 6.50 14.99 22.52
N LYS A 89 7.68 14.37 22.34
CA LYS A 89 8.47 13.81 23.46
C LYS A 89 8.90 14.89 24.45
N ALA A 90 9.41 16.02 23.96
CA ALA A 90 9.83 17.14 24.82
C ALA A 90 8.67 17.70 25.63
N LEU A 91 7.50 17.88 25.01
CA LEU A 91 6.28 18.33 25.69
C LEU A 91 5.81 17.33 26.75
N HIS A 92 5.91 16.03 26.50
CA HIS A 92 5.59 15.00 27.49
C HIS A 92 6.52 15.07 28.71
N GLN A 93 7.83 15.20 28.49
CA GLN A 93 8.81 15.33 29.58
C GLN A 93 8.60 16.60 30.41
N ALA A 94 8.26 17.72 29.76
CA ALA A 94 7.96 18.96 30.45
C ALA A 94 6.71 18.83 31.34
N ARG A 95 5.67 18.16 30.85
CA ARG A 95 4.44 17.89 31.61
C ARG A 95 4.71 17.01 32.84
N SER A 96 5.38 15.87 32.66
CA SER A 96 5.66 14.96 33.78
C SER A 96 6.51 15.63 34.87
N ARG A 97 7.51 16.42 34.48
CA ARG A 97 8.34 17.18 35.42
C ARG A 97 7.55 18.23 36.21
N THR A 98 6.52 18.82 35.59
CA THR A 98 5.66 19.81 36.27
C THR A 98 4.78 19.13 37.31
N GLU A 99 4.29 17.93 37.02
CA GLU A 99 3.50 17.10 37.95
C GLU A 99 4.35 16.62 39.15
N GLU A 100 5.63 16.31 38.94
CA GLU A 100 6.58 15.93 40.00
C GLU A 100 6.94 17.09 40.94
N LEU A 101 7.01 18.33 40.44
CA LEU A 101 7.31 19.52 41.25
C LEU A 101 6.13 20.03 42.08
N GLN A 102 4.93 19.51 41.82
CA GLN A 102 3.70 19.87 42.54
C GLN A 102 3.34 18.87 43.66
N GLN A 103 4.13 17.81 43.83
CA GLN A 103 4.05 16.84 44.93
C GLN A 103 5.06 17.18 46.03
#